data_AF-A0A174P0L7-F1
#
_entry.id   AF-A0A174P0L7-F1
#
_cell.length_a   1.000
_cell.length_b   1.000
_cell.length_c   1.000
_cell.angle_alpha   90.00
_cell.angle_beta   90.00
_cell.angle_gamma   90.00
#
_symmetry.space_group_name_H-M   'P 1'
#
loop_
_entity.id
_entity.type
_entity.pdbx_description
1 polymer ?
#
loop_
_entity_poly.entity_id
_entity_poly.type
_entity_poly.pdbx_seq_one_letter_code
_entity_poly.pdbx_strand_id
1 'polypeptide(L)' 'MTVCITKEECKTLLPFFKSAYKRIKQKYDKYEDIHEGGEATEKQENLRMKYTDELNDLENILSEIETILK' A
#
# COMPACT_ATOMS: atom_id res chain seq x y z
N MET A 1 7.67 -20.07 -5.06
CA MET A 1 8.77 -19.50 -5.87
C MET A 1 9.39 -18.42 -5.00
N THR A 2 10.54 -18.69 -4.36
CA THR A 2 11.18 -17.71 -3.47
C THR A 2 12.04 -16.82 -4.34
N VAL A 3 11.64 -15.58 -4.55
CA VAL A 3 12.46 -14.61 -5.29
C VAL A 3 13.53 -14.11 -4.34
N CYS A 4 14.80 -14.40 -4.65
CA CYS A 4 15.94 -14.00 -3.83
C CYS A 4 16.25 -12.52 -4.13
N ILE A 5 15.59 -11.57 -3.46
CA ILE A 5 15.98 -10.16 -3.53
C ILE A 5 17.20 -9.93 -2.63
N THR A 6 18.24 -9.31 -3.17
CA THR A 6 19.45 -8.95 -2.42
C THR A 6 19.24 -7.71 -1.57
N LYS A 7 20.07 -7.53 -0.53
CA LYS A 7 20.03 -6.36 0.34
C LYS A 7 20.23 -5.03 -0.42
N GLU A 8 20.99 -5.03 -1.53
CA GLU A 8 21.17 -3.84 -2.38
C GLU A 8 19.95 -3.53 -3.24
N GLU A 9 19.32 -4.56 -3.81
CA GLU A 9 18.05 -4.41 -4.54
C GLU A 9 16.95 -3.90 -3.61
N CYS A 10 16.87 -4.41 -2.37
CA CYS A 10 15.97 -3.89 -1.34
C CYS A 10 16.15 -2.39 -1.08
N LYS A 11 17.39 -1.89 -1.00
CA LYS A 11 17.67 -0.44 -0.82
C LYS A 11 17.16 0.37 -2.00
N THR A 12 17.33 -0.16 -3.21
CA THR A 12 16.87 0.49 -4.44
C THR A 12 15.35 0.50 -4.55
N LEU A 13 14.69 -0.60 -4.17
CA LEU A 13 13.24 -0.79 -4.27
C LEU A 13 12.46 -0.06 -3.17
N LEU A 14 13.03 0.06 -1.96
CA LEU A 14 12.40 0.72 -0.82
C LEU A 14 11.75 2.09 -1.14
N PRO A 15 12.45 3.06 -1.78
CA PRO A 15 11.83 4.35 -2.11
C PRO A 15 10.65 4.23 -3.09
N PHE A 16 10.67 3.24 -3.99
CA PHE A 16 9.55 3.01 -4.92
C PHE A 16 8.32 2.51 -4.16
N PHE A 17 8.48 1.53 -3.27
CA PHE A 17 7.38 1.03 -2.46
C PHE A 17 6.85 2.08 -1.48
N LYS A 18 7.72 2.90 -0.87
CA LYS A 18 7.29 4.03 -0.02
C LYS A 18 6.50 5.07 -0.81
N SER A 19 6.94 5.39 -2.03
CA SER A 19 6.23 6.31 -2.92
C SER A 19 4.88 5.74 -3.36
N ALA A 20 4.83 4.45 -3.70
CA ALA A 20 3.59 3.75 -4.04
C ALA A 20 2.61 3.76 -2.86
N TYR A 21 3.07 3.39 -1.66
CA TYR A 21 2.28 3.41 -0.43
C TYR A 21 1.66 4.79 -0.20
N LYS A 22 2.46 5.86 -0.25
CA LYS A 22 1.94 7.23 -0.08
C LYS A 22 0.85 7.58 -1.10
N ARG A 23 1.02 7.18 -2.37
CA ARG A 23 0.04 7.45 -3.43
C ARG A 23 -1.26 6.67 -3.22
N ILE A 24 -1.18 5.40 -2.86
CA ILE A 24 -2.36 4.58 -2.58
C ILE A 24 -3.05 5.05 -1.30
N LYS A 25 -2.28 5.43 -0.27
CA LYS A 25 -2.82 5.96 0.98
C LYS A 25 -3.64 7.23 0.75
N GLN A 26 -3.15 8.16 -0.06
CA GLN A 26 -3.93 9.35 -0.46
C GLN A 26 -5.23 9.01 -1.19
N LYS A 27 -5.24 7.95 -2.01
CA LYS A 27 -6.48 7.50 -2.66
C LYS A 27 -7.43 6.88 -1.65
N TYR A 28 -6.95 5.97 -0.81
CA TYR A 28 -7.72 5.38 0.28
C TYR A 28 -8.33 6.46 1.17
N ASP A 29 -7.53 7.40 1.68
CA ASP A 29 -7.98 8.45 2.60
C ASP A 29 -9.11 9.28 1.98
N LYS A 30 -9.05 9.54 0.67
CA LYS A 30 -10.15 10.20 -0.05
C LYS A 30 -11.45 9.41 -0.02
N TYR A 31 -11.40 8.09 -0.23
CA TYR A 31 -12.61 7.26 -0.21
C TYR A 31 -13.07 6.94 1.22
N GLU A 32 -12.15 6.93 2.18
CA GLU A 32 -12.45 6.81 3.60
C GLU A 32 -13.24 8.02 4.11
N ASP A 33 -12.82 9.25 3.78
CA ASP A 33 -13.54 10.47 4.12
C ASP A 33 -14.98 10.46 3.57
N ILE A 34 -15.17 9.97 2.35
CA ILE A 34 -16.50 9.81 1.72
C ILE A 34 -17.32 8.72 2.44
N HIS A 35 -16.68 7.63 2.86
CA HIS A 35 -17.31 6.55 3.62
C HIS A 35 -17.76 7.02 5.00
N GLU A 36 -16.89 7.71 5.74
CA GLU A 36 -17.20 8.29 7.05
C GLU A 36 -18.32 9.34 6.96
N GLY A 37 -18.43 10.05 5.84
CA GLY A 37 -19.53 10.96 5.55
C GLY A 37 -20.89 10.27 5.31
N GLY A 38 -20.93 8.95 5.12
CA GLY A 38 -22.15 8.18 4.89
C GLY A 38 -22.78 8.34 3.50
N GLU A 39 -22.09 9.01 2.58
CA GLU A 39 -22.55 9.29 1.21
C GLU A 39 -21.88 8.38 0.16
N ALA A 40 -21.12 7.37 0.60
CA ALA A 40 -20.41 6.48 -0.29
C ALA A 40 -21.38 5.66 -1.18
N THR A 41 -21.19 5.79 -2.49
CA THR A 41 -21.79 4.88 -3.46
C THR A 41 -21.12 3.51 -3.40
N GLU A 42 -21.81 2.46 -3.84
CA GLU A 42 -21.25 1.10 -3.94
C GLU A 42 -19.92 1.06 -4.71
N LYS A 43 -19.80 1.86 -5.78
CA LYS A 43 -18.56 1.97 -6.55
C LYS A 43 -17.41 2.60 -5.74
N GLN A 44 -17.70 3.61 -4.92
CA GLN A 44 -16.70 4.23 -4.05
C GLN A 44 -16.27 3.27 -2.94
N GLU A 45 -17.21 2.51 -2.39
CA GLU A 45 -16.93 1.48 -1.38
C GLU A 45 -16.05 0.36 -1.94
N ASN A 46 -16.33 -0.12 -3.15
CA ASN A 46 -15.49 -1.10 -3.83
C ASN A 46 -14.07 -0.58 -4.10
N LEU A 47 -13.92 0.71 -4.44
CA LEU A 47 -12.61 1.33 -4.60
C LEU A 47 -11.88 1.46 -3.25
N ARG A 48 -12.58 1.83 -2.18
CA ARG A 48 -12.05 1.90 -0.82
C ARG A 48 -11.47 0.55 -0.40
N MET A 49 -12.27 -0.52 -0.48
CA MET A 49 -11.85 -1.89 -0.18
C MET A 49 -10.63 -2.31 -1.03
N LYS A 50 -10.65 -2.03 -2.33
CA LYS A 50 -9.50 -2.30 -3.21
C LYS A 50 -8.22 -1.61 -2.72
N TYR A 51 -8.29 -0.33 -2.34
CA TYR A 51 -7.12 0.38 -1.84
C TYR A 51 -6.71 -0.07 -0.44
N THR A 52 -7.64 -0.56 0.39
CA THR A 52 -7.31 -1.24 1.66
C THR A 52 -6.45 -2.47 1.41
N ASP A 53 -6.84 -3.33 0.47
CA ASP A 53 -6.08 -4.53 0.11
C ASP A 53 -4.68 -4.16 -0.43
N GLU A 54 -4.61 -3.20 -1.37
CA GLU A 54 -3.34 -2.72 -1.92
C GLU A 54 -2.41 -2.11 -0.84
N LEU A 55 -2.97 -1.40 0.16
CA LEU A 55 -2.19 -0.87 1.27
C LEU A 55 -1.62 -1.97 2.16
N ASN A 56 -2.43 -2.97 2.49
CA ASN A 56 -2.02 -4.11 3.30
C ASN A 56 -0.88 -4.88 2.63
N ASP A 57 -0.98 -5.12 1.32
CA ASP A 57 0.09 -5.76 0.54
C ASP A 57 1.38 -4.93 0.56
N LEU A 58 1.28 -3.60 0.39
CA LEU A 58 2.43 -2.71 0.44
C LEU A 58 3.06 -2.63 1.83
N GLU A 59 2.27 -2.66 2.91
CA GLU A 59 2.75 -2.70 4.30
C GLU A 59 3.53 -3.99 4.57
N ASN A 60 3.01 -5.13 4.10
CA ASN A 60 3.70 -6.41 4.20
C ASN A 60 5.05 -6.38 3.47
N ILE A 61 5.07 -5.92 2.21
CA ILE A 61 6.31 -5.79 1.42
C ILE A 61 7.32 -4.85 2.11
N LEU A 62 6.87 -3.69 2.60
CA LEU A 62 7.74 -2.74 3.29
C LEU A 62 8.33 -3.34 4.58
N SER A 63 7.52 -4.05 5.35
CA SER A 63 7.95 -4.75 6.57
C SER A 63 8.98 -5.85 6.28
N GLU A 64 8.78 -6.63 5.22
CA GLU A 64 9.74 -7.63 4.76
C GLU A 64 11.06 -7.00 4.31
N ILE A 65 11.00 -5.94 3.50
CA ILE A 65 12.19 -5.19 3.06
C ILE A 65 12.94 -4.63 4.27
N GLU A 66 12.25 -4.02 5.24
CA GLU A 66 12.88 -3.50 6.45
C GLU A 66 13.51 -4.61 7.30
N THR A 67 12.91 -5.80 7.32
CA THR A 67 13.49 -6.99 7.98
C THR A 67 14.76 -7.47 7.29
N ILE A 68 14.83 -7.45 5.95
CA ILE A 68 16.03 -7.79 5.18
C ILE A 68 17.13 -6.72 5.32
N LEU A 69 16.72 -5.46 5.47
CA LEU A 69 17.65 -4.32 5.59
C LEU A 69 18.26 -4.19 6.99
N LYS A 70 17.61 -4.71 8.04
CA LYS A 70 18.22 -4.89 9.37
C LYS A 70 19.49 -5.74 9.28
#